data_AF-A0AA37LBL7-F1
#
_entry.id   AF-A0AA37LBL7-F1
#
_cell.length_a   1.000
_cell.length_b   1.000
_cell.length_c   1.000
_cell.angle_alpha   90.00
_cell.angle_beta   90.00
_cell.angle_gamma   90.00
#
_symmetry.space_group_name_H-M   'P 1'
#
loop_
_entity.id
_entity.type
_entity.pdbx_description
1 polymer ?
#
loop_
_entity_poly.entity_id
_entity_poly.type
_entity_poly.pdbx_seq_one_letter_code
_entity_poly.pdbx_strand_id
1 'polypeptide(L)'
;MSFKNLTVADMRGAAFSISQCTRFRGAPGVGNCTNSQFQIRDITVDGMVGTTKSARVASLQCSAIAPCTNIGLFNVNLRLPNDTAAASYLCDNAASPRGFECTGTPCVGGSATGEC
;
A
#
# COMPACT_ATOMS: atom_id res chain seq x y z
N MET A 1 0.01 -2.53 14.46
CA MET A 1 -0.20 -3.92 13.96
C MET A 1 1.12 -4.47 13.42
N SER A 2 1.37 -5.77 13.50
CA SER A 2 2.60 -6.39 12.99
C SER A 2 2.30 -7.64 12.19
N PHE A 3 2.89 -7.74 11.00
CA PHE A 3 2.86 -8.92 10.14
C PHE A 3 4.30 -9.41 9.94
N LYS A 4 4.53 -10.72 10.08
CA LYS A 4 5.87 -11.30 10.02
C LYS A 4 5.88 -12.57 9.18
N ASN A 5 6.97 -12.80 8.45
CA ASN A 5 7.24 -14.03 7.70
C ASN A 5 6.09 -14.41 6.75
N LEU A 6 5.65 -13.44 5.93
CA LEU A 6 4.59 -13.65 4.96
C LEU A 6 5.15 -14.24 3.68
N THR A 7 4.57 -15.34 3.21
CA THR A 7 4.84 -15.88 1.87
C THR A 7 3.65 -15.58 0.97
N VAL A 8 3.89 -14.90 -0.16
CA VAL A 8 2.86 -14.54 -1.13
C VAL A 8 3.16 -15.13 -2.50
N ALA A 9 2.13 -15.37 -3.31
CA ALA A 9 2.28 -15.89 -4.67
C ALA A 9 1.37 -15.12 -5.63
N ASP A 10 1.92 -14.75 -6.79
CA ASP A 10 1.18 -14.18 -7.93
C ASP A 10 0.31 -12.95 -7.60
N MET A 11 0.78 -12.08 -6.70
CA MET A 11 0.07 -10.86 -6.32
C MET A 11 -0.20 -9.97 -7.55
N ARG A 12 -1.45 -9.54 -7.73
CA ARG A 12 -1.87 -8.75 -8.91
C ARG A 12 -1.64 -7.25 -8.74
N GLY A 13 -1.85 -6.71 -7.54
CA GLY A 13 -1.66 -5.29 -7.20
C GLY A 13 -0.42 -5.09 -6.33
N ALA A 14 -0.35 -3.97 -5.59
CA ALA A 14 0.62 -3.85 -4.50
C ALA A 14 0.44 -5.00 -3.49
N ALA A 15 1.54 -5.59 -3.05
CA ALA A 15 1.50 -6.68 -2.07
C ALA A 15 1.06 -6.20 -0.68
N PHE A 16 1.30 -4.91 -0.38
CA PHE A 16 0.78 -4.23 0.79
C PHE A 16 0.08 -2.93 0.37
N SER A 17 -1.23 -2.84 0.59
CA SER A 17 -1.99 -1.63 0.28
C SER A 17 -2.67 -1.05 1.54
N ILE A 18 -2.69 0.27 1.61
CA ILE A 18 -3.52 1.03 2.54
C ILE A 18 -4.38 1.95 1.69
N SER A 19 -5.69 1.94 1.92
CA SER A 19 -6.59 2.94 1.36
C SER A 19 -7.51 3.47 2.44
N GLN A 20 -7.60 4.80 2.51
CA GLN A 20 -8.63 5.52 3.24
C GLN A 20 -9.76 5.99 2.31
N CYS A 21 -9.85 5.44 1.10
CA CYS A 21 -10.88 5.67 0.09
C CYS A 21 -11.60 4.38 -0.32
N THR A 22 -11.83 3.47 0.62
CA THR A 22 -12.56 2.23 0.33
C THR A 22 -14.02 2.53 0.02
N ARG A 23 -14.51 2.06 -1.13
CA ARG A 23 -15.89 2.30 -1.55
C ARG A 23 -16.48 1.13 -2.31
N PHE A 24 -17.79 0.92 -2.13
CA PHE A 24 -18.52 -0.12 -2.84
C PHE A 24 -18.77 0.28 -4.30
N ARG A 25 -18.68 -0.69 -5.21
CA ARG A 25 -18.95 -0.50 -6.63
C ARG A 25 -20.41 -0.08 -6.84
N GLY A 26 -20.63 1.06 -7.51
CA GLY A 26 -21.97 1.57 -7.81
C GLY A 26 -22.50 2.61 -6.82
N ALA A 27 -21.74 2.97 -5.78
CA ALA A 27 -22.08 4.13 -4.97
C ALA A 27 -22.06 5.42 -5.82
N PRO A 28 -22.99 6.38 -5.61
CA PRO A 28 -23.12 7.59 -6.43
C PRO A 28 -22.09 8.69 -6.09
N GLY A 29 -21.46 9.31 -7.09
CA GLY A 29 -20.40 10.33 -6.95
C GLY A 29 -18.98 9.78 -7.08
N VAL A 30 -17.95 10.62 -6.93
CA VAL A 30 -16.53 10.22 -7.02
C VAL A 30 -15.95 9.78 -5.66
N GLY A 31 -16.53 10.27 -4.55
CA GLY A 31 -16.03 10.06 -3.19
C GLY A 31 -14.87 11.01 -2.87
N ASN A 32 -14.77 11.48 -1.62
CA ASN A 32 -13.63 12.27 -1.19
C ASN A 32 -12.59 11.34 -0.55
N CYS A 33 -11.50 11.06 -1.26
CA CYS A 33 -10.45 10.15 -0.79
C CYS A 33 -9.48 10.77 0.24
N THR A 34 -9.67 12.05 0.58
CA THR A 34 -8.68 12.84 1.34
C THR A 34 -9.18 13.34 2.70
N ASN A 35 -10.43 13.05 3.06
CA ASN A 35 -11.08 13.62 4.24
C ASN A 35 -11.31 12.62 5.39
N SER A 36 -10.83 11.39 5.28
CA SER A 36 -10.96 10.41 6.37
C SER A 36 -10.26 10.91 7.62
N GLN A 37 -10.95 10.85 8.76
CA GLN A 37 -10.40 11.20 10.08
C GLN A 37 -9.81 9.97 10.80
N PHE A 38 -9.95 8.77 10.23
CA PHE A 38 -9.46 7.54 10.82
C PHE A 38 -7.95 7.41 10.59
N GLN A 39 -7.11 7.73 11.58
CA GLN A 39 -5.66 7.64 11.43
C GLN A 39 -5.18 6.19 11.41
N ILE A 40 -4.39 5.83 10.39
CA ILE A 40 -3.71 4.54 10.31
C ILE A 40 -2.26 4.73 10.75
N ARG A 41 -1.83 3.98 11.77
CA ARG A 41 -0.47 4.13 12.33
C ARG A 41 0.11 2.85 12.89
N ASP A 42 1.43 2.87 13.07
CA ASP A 42 2.20 1.83 13.79
C ASP A 42 2.00 0.43 13.16
N ILE A 43 2.05 0.35 11.84
CA ILE A 43 1.99 -0.91 11.08
C ILE A 43 3.40 -1.31 10.69
N THR A 44 3.77 -2.57 10.92
CA THR A 44 5.03 -3.12 10.44
C THR A 44 4.81 -4.43 9.70
N VAL A 45 5.40 -4.54 8.52
CA VAL A 45 5.52 -5.77 7.73
C VAL A 45 7.00 -6.13 7.69
N ASP A 46 7.35 -7.32 8.14
CA ASP A 46 8.74 -7.78 8.20
C ASP A 46 8.87 -9.20 7.64
N GLY A 47 9.75 -9.39 6.65
CA GLY A 47 9.99 -10.70 6.03
C GLY A 47 8.87 -11.14 5.09
N MET A 48 8.35 -10.23 4.25
CA MET A 48 7.43 -10.58 3.18
C MET A 48 8.20 -11.05 1.95
N VAL A 49 7.99 -12.29 1.53
CA VAL A 49 8.71 -12.91 0.40
C VAL A 49 7.77 -13.59 -0.58
N GLY A 50 8.19 -13.71 -1.85
CA GLY A 50 7.46 -14.50 -2.85
C GLY A 50 7.35 -13.85 -4.21
N THR A 51 6.26 -14.12 -4.94
CA THR A 51 6.09 -13.67 -6.33
C THR A 51 4.96 -12.65 -6.49
N THR A 52 5.13 -11.75 -7.47
CA THR A 52 4.16 -10.70 -7.82
C THR A 52 4.13 -10.49 -9.33
N LYS A 53 3.00 -10.02 -9.86
CA LYS A 53 2.84 -9.59 -11.25
C LYS A 53 2.90 -8.07 -11.38
N SER A 54 3.05 -7.36 -10.27
CA SER A 54 3.15 -5.91 -10.18
C SER A 54 4.51 -5.50 -9.64
N ALA A 55 5.09 -4.43 -10.19
CA ALA A 55 6.31 -3.83 -9.65
C ALA A 55 6.08 -3.14 -8.29
N ARG A 56 4.82 -2.96 -7.87
CA ARG A 56 4.43 -2.30 -6.63
C ARG A 56 4.58 -3.25 -5.46
N VAL A 57 5.49 -2.92 -4.55
CA VAL A 57 5.59 -3.54 -3.24
C VAL A 57 4.52 -2.97 -2.33
N ALA A 58 4.43 -1.64 -2.27
CA ALA A 58 3.47 -0.94 -1.43
C ALA A 58 2.69 0.14 -2.21
N SER A 59 1.47 0.39 -1.75
CA SER A 59 0.67 1.52 -2.21
C SER A 59 -0.19 2.06 -1.07
N LEU A 60 0.15 3.26 -0.61
CA LEU A 60 -0.35 3.87 0.61
C LEU A 60 -1.13 5.12 0.24
N GLN A 61 -2.43 4.96 0.00
CA GLN A 61 -3.35 6.07 -0.23
C GLN A 61 -3.94 6.49 1.12
N CYS A 62 -3.34 7.52 1.71
CA CYS A 62 -3.75 8.05 3.00
C CYS A 62 -4.45 9.41 2.88
N SER A 63 -5.20 9.75 3.91
CA SER A 63 -5.96 10.99 4.04
C SER A 63 -5.05 12.17 4.37
N ALA A 64 -5.30 13.33 3.76
CA ALA A 64 -4.60 14.56 4.11
C ALA A 64 -5.02 15.07 5.50
N ILE A 65 -6.24 14.75 5.96
CA ILE A 65 -6.75 15.13 7.29
C ILE A 65 -6.15 14.27 8.40
N ALA A 66 -5.96 12.98 8.13
CA ALA A 66 -5.35 12.03 9.07
C ALA A 66 -4.30 11.16 8.35
N PRO A 67 -3.09 11.70 8.11
CA PRO A 67 -2.00 11.01 7.42
C PRO A 67 -1.67 9.67 8.08
N CYS A 68 -1.23 8.70 7.27
CA CYS A 68 -0.67 7.47 7.82
C CYS A 68 0.67 7.78 8.48
N THR A 69 0.96 7.18 9.64
CA THR A 69 2.24 7.42 10.34
C THR A 69 2.91 6.12 10.74
N ASN A 70 4.25 6.12 10.76
CA ASN A 70 5.05 5.02 11.31
C ASN A 70 4.81 3.66 10.61
N ILE A 71 4.60 3.67 9.29
CA ILE A 71 4.42 2.48 8.47
C ILE A 71 5.81 1.92 8.09
N GLY A 72 6.10 0.70 8.51
CA GLY A 72 7.40 0.05 8.29
C GLY A 72 7.30 -1.18 7.40
N LEU A 73 8.15 -1.26 6.37
CA LEU A 73 8.35 -2.46 5.56
C LEU A 73 9.82 -2.84 5.64
N PHE A 74 10.10 -4.06 6.10
CA PHE A 74 11.46 -4.56 6.30
C PHE A 74 11.61 -5.95 5.67
N ASN A 75 12.81 -6.25 5.18
CA ASN A 75 13.16 -7.56 4.64
C ASN A 75 12.16 -8.06 3.58
N VAL A 76 11.67 -7.15 2.72
CA VAL A 76 10.71 -7.48 1.66
C VAL A 76 11.46 -7.94 0.42
N ASN A 77 11.13 -9.11 -0.11
CA ASN A 77 11.72 -9.68 -1.32
C ASN A 77 10.65 -10.29 -2.21
N LEU A 78 10.11 -9.47 -3.11
CA LEU A 78 9.10 -9.87 -4.08
C LEU A 78 9.70 -9.89 -5.48
N ARG A 79 9.43 -10.98 -6.22
CA ARG A 79 9.99 -11.20 -7.56
C ARG A 79 8.89 -11.22 -8.62
N LEU A 80 9.15 -10.55 -9.73
CA LEU A 80 8.36 -10.63 -10.96
C LEU A 80 8.61 -11.96 -11.67
N PRO A 81 7.78 -12.37 -12.65
CA PRO A 81 7.97 -13.63 -13.37
C PRO A 81 9.32 -13.76 -14.11
N ASN A 82 9.97 -12.64 -14.38
CA ASN A 82 11.31 -12.56 -14.98
C ASN A 82 12.44 -12.41 -13.93
N ASP A 83 12.18 -12.76 -12.67
CA ASP A 83 13.10 -12.67 -11.52
C ASP A 83 13.57 -11.26 -11.12
N THR A 84 13.02 -10.22 -11.77
CA THR A 84 13.27 -8.83 -11.37
C THR A 84 12.64 -8.55 -10.02
N ALA A 85 13.34 -7.81 -9.15
CA ALA A 85 12.78 -7.40 -7.86
C ALA A 85 11.71 -6.33 -8.06
N ALA A 86 10.57 -6.48 -7.38
CA ALA A 86 9.60 -5.39 -7.25
C ALA A 86 10.18 -4.32 -6.30
N ALA A 87 10.08 -3.06 -6.69
CA ALA A 87 10.74 -1.95 -6.00
C ALA A 87 9.93 -0.66 -5.97
N SER A 88 8.66 -0.68 -6.38
CA SER A 88 7.81 0.51 -6.38
C SER A 88 7.04 0.63 -5.06
N TYR A 89 7.15 1.80 -4.44
CA TYR A 89 6.46 2.16 -3.20
C TYR A 89 5.69 3.45 -3.43
N LEU A 90 4.39 3.34 -3.60
CA LEU A 90 3.53 4.48 -3.88
C LEU A 90 3.00 5.06 -2.57
N CYS A 91 3.14 6.36 -2.37
CA CYS A 91 2.72 7.03 -1.14
C CYS A 91 1.98 8.33 -1.41
N ASP A 92 0.87 8.53 -0.70
CA ASP A 92 0.19 9.82 -0.56
C ASP A 92 -0.20 10.00 0.91
N ASN A 93 0.18 11.13 1.51
CA ASN A 93 -0.01 11.43 2.94
C ASN A 93 0.50 10.32 3.89
N ALA A 94 1.60 9.65 3.53
CA ALA A 94 2.31 8.72 4.42
C ALA A 94 3.50 9.43 5.06
N ALA A 95 3.38 9.75 6.34
CA ALA A 95 4.40 10.47 7.09
C ALA A 95 5.36 9.49 7.79
N SER A 96 6.67 9.71 7.57
CA SER A 96 7.76 8.92 8.15
C SER A 96 7.64 7.40 7.88
N PRO A 97 7.61 6.96 6.60
CA PRO A 97 7.78 5.55 6.28
C PRO A 97 9.13 5.03 6.78
N ARG A 98 9.21 3.75 7.11
CA ARG A 98 10.43 3.11 7.61
C ARG A 98 10.82 1.90 6.77
N GLY A 99 12.11 1.80 6.44
CA GLY A 99 12.65 0.66 5.68
C GLY A 99 12.44 0.72 4.16
N PHE A 100 11.82 1.79 3.67
CA PHE A 100 11.65 2.07 2.24
C PHE A 100 11.49 3.57 2.00
N GLU A 101 11.71 3.99 0.76
CA GLU A 101 11.45 5.36 0.29
C GLU A 101 10.31 5.34 -0.72
N CYS A 102 9.49 6.39 -0.70
CA CYS A 102 8.38 6.53 -1.64
C CYS A 102 8.93 6.84 -3.04
N THR A 103 8.54 6.03 -4.03
CA THR A 103 9.02 6.13 -5.42
C THR A 103 7.99 6.76 -6.35
N GLY A 104 6.79 7.11 -5.86
CA GLY A 104 5.73 7.67 -6.68
C GLY A 104 4.42 7.86 -5.92
N THR A 105 3.38 8.26 -6.64
CA THR A 105 2.06 8.52 -6.10
C THR A 105 1.10 7.35 -6.35
N PRO A 106 0.28 6.97 -5.37
CA PRO A 106 -0.74 5.94 -5.51
C PRO A 106 -1.92 6.48 -6.30
N CYS A 107 -2.82 5.59 -6.66
CA CYS A 107 -4.09 5.98 -7.24
C CYS A 107 -5.02 6.60 -6.19
N VAL A 108 -5.59 7.77 -6.51
CA VAL A 108 -6.55 8.50 -5.69
C VAL A 108 -7.97 8.33 -6.22
N GLY A 109 -8.41 7.07 -6.30
CA GLY A 109 -9.76 6.68 -6.72
C GLY A 109 -10.42 5.75 -5.71
N GLY A 110 -11.73 5.90 -5.53
CA GLY A 110 -12.49 4.98 -4.69
C GLY A 110 -12.42 3.55 -5.23
N SER A 111 -11.92 2.62 -4.43
CA SER A 111 -11.71 1.23 -4.83
C SER A 111 -12.19 0.25 -3.77
N ALA A 112 -12.64 -0.93 -4.20
CA ALA A 112 -12.95 -2.03 -3.31
C ALA A 112 -11.69 -2.79 -2.86
N THR A 113 -10.58 -2.67 -3.59
CA THR A 113 -9.32 -3.38 -3.31
C THR A 113 -8.24 -2.47 -2.71
N GLY A 114 -8.58 -1.21 -2.44
CA GLY A 114 -7.63 -0.20 -1.95
C GLY A 114 -6.56 0.21 -2.96
N GLU A 115 -6.71 -0.22 -4.21
CA GLU A 115 -5.79 -0.03 -5.33
C GLU A 115 -6.61 0.29 -6.58
N CYS A 116 -6.01 1.03 -7.51
CA CYS A 116 -6.38 0.98 -8.92
C CYS A 116 -5.13 0.54 -9.74
#